data_AF-A0A1G0ZPF1-F1
#
_entry.id   AF-A0A1G0ZPF1-F1
#
_cell.length_a   1.000
_cell.length_b   1.000
_cell.length_c   1.000
_cell.angle_alpha   90.00
_cell.angle_beta   90.00
_cell.angle_gamma   90.00
#
_symmetry.space_group_name_H-M   'P 1'
#
loop_
_entity.id
_entity.type
_entity.pdbx_description
1 polymer ?
#
loop_
_entity_poly.entity_id
_entity_poly.type
_entity_poly.pdbx_seq_one_letter_code
_entity_poly.pdbx_strand_id
1 'polypeptide(L)'
;MHAERGQAMNCNDYTNLILLADSGELSADQRVELDWHLAGCADCRRYRDDLNRLNKVAKPALAGAGPSPWVVRNILAQAHPSRRRMWAPSIAGALALAASLLVITLVLPHGNGPAPTDQPGESIEAIHTLLALAEDMPEESSGARQTVKGEEAVRELAAELLRYGGFNDDWSSAHLLL
;
A
#
# COMPACT_ATOMS: atom_id res chain seq x y z
N MET A 1 -22.14 -37.24 -3.55
CA MET A 1 -22.01 -35.78 -3.51
C MET A 1 -21.39 -35.40 -2.17
N HIS A 2 -20.05 -35.40 -2.12
CA HIS A 2 -19.29 -34.98 -0.95
C HIS A 2 -18.87 -33.53 -1.17
N ALA A 3 -19.32 -32.65 -0.28
CA ALA A 3 -18.83 -31.28 -0.22
C ALA A 3 -17.35 -31.31 0.15
N GLU A 4 -16.50 -30.82 -0.76
CA GLU A 4 -15.12 -30.46 -0.50
C GLU A 4 -15.10 -29.33 0.54
N ARG A 5 -14.98 -29.69 1.81
CA ARG A 5 -14.68 -28.73 2.87
C ARG A 5 -13.25 -28.27 2.64
N GLY A 6 -13.07 -26.97 2.43
CA GLY A 6 -11.77 -26.32 2.33
C GLY A 6 -10.83 -26.80 3.44
N GLN A 7 -9.62 -27.16 3.07
CA GLN A 7 -8.57 -27.62 3.98
C GLN A 7 -8.42 -26.61 5.12
N ALA A 8 -8.74 -27.04 6.34
CA ALA A 8 -8.35 -26.32 7.53
C ALA A 8 -6.81 -26.25 7.53
N MET A 9 -6.26 -25.05 7.32
CA MET A 9 -4.82 -24.81 7.44
C MET A 9 -4.37 -25.28 8.82
N ASN A 10 -3.25 -25.99 8.83
CA ASN A 10 -2.73 -26.59 10.04
C ASN A 10 -1.96 -25.53 10.86
N CYS A 11 -1.68 -25.79 12.13
CA CYS A 11 -0.95 -24.84 12.99
C CYS A 11 0.48 -24.52 12.47
N ASN A 12 1.06 -25.39 11.65
CA ASN A 12 2.38 -25.16 11.05
C ASN A 12 2.32 -24.06 9.99
N ASP A 13 1.24 -23.97 9.21
CA ASP A 13 1.04 -22.91 8.22
C ASP A 13 0.95 -21.53 8.89
N TYR A 14 0.23 -21.44 10.02
CA TYR A 14 0.15 -20.22 10.82
C TYR A 14 1.48 -19.84 11.49
N THR A 15 2.36 -20.81 11.74
CA THR A 15 3.70 -20.53 12.26
C THR A 15 4.51 -19.71 11.24
N ASN A 16 4.40 -20.04 9.95
CA ASN A 16 5.01 -19.24 8.89
C ASN A 16 4.38 -17.84 8.79
N LEU A 17 3.05 -17.72 8.90
CA LEU A 17 2.38 -16.42 8.91
C LEU A 17 2.82 -15.55 10.11
N ILE A 18 3.08 -16.14 11.28
CA ILE A 18 3.63 -15.41 12.44
C ILE A 18 5.02 -14.86 12.13
N LEU A 19 5.89 -15.63 11.46
CA LEU A 19 7.23 -15.17 11.08
C LEU A 19 7.18 -14.05 10.04
N LEU A 20 6.30 -14.17 9.03
CA LEU A 20 6.05 -13.11 8.04
C LEU A 20 5.45 -11.85 8.68
N ALA A 21 4.62 -12.02 9.72
CA ALA A 21 4.10 -10.89 10.49
C ALA A 21 5.23 -10.13 11.20
N ASP A 22 6.22 -10.84 11.75
CA ASP A 22 7.37 -10.26 12.44
C ASP A 22 8.37 -9.56 11.48
N SER A 23 8.54 -10.08 10.25
CA SER A 23 9.32 -9.41 9.20
C SER A 23 8.60 -8.20 8.59
N GLY A 24 7.28 -8.09 8.78
CA GLY A 24 6.45 -7.04 8.19
C GLY A 24 6.02 -7.32 6.74
N GLU A 25 6.18 -8.56 6.27
CA GLU A 25 5.88 -8.99 4.90
C GLU A 25 4.47 -9.58 4.74
N LEU A 26 3.71 -9.64 5.83
CA LEU A 26 2.35 -10.19 5.83
C LEU A 26 1.36 -9.24 5.13
N SER A 27 0.55 -9.77 4.21
CA SER A 27 -0.51 -9.00 3.56
C SER A 27 -1.67 -8.68 4.53
N ALA A 28 -2.55 -7.74 4.15
CA ALA A 28 -3.70 -7.38 4.98
C ALA A 28 -4.66 -8.55 5.19
N ASP A 29 -4.95 -9.32 4.14
CA ASP A 29 -5.86 -10.46 4.21
C ASP A 29 -5.29 -11.58 5.08
N GLN A 30 -4.00 -11.90 4.89
CA GLN A 30 -3.29 -12.88 5.72
C GLN A 30 -3.23 -12.45 7.20
N ARG A 31 -3.18 -11.15 7.48
CA ARG A 31 -3.21 -10.63 8.85
C ARG A 31 -4.55 -10.88 9.52
N VAL A 32 -5.67 -10.63 8.82
CA VAL A 32 -7.00 -10.94 9.34
C VAL A 32 -7.15 -12.44 9.63
N GLU A 33 -6.64 -13.29 8.73
CA GLU A 33 -6.68 -14.73 8.90
C GLU A 33 -5.84 -15.20 10.11
N LEU A 34 -4.62 -14.68 10.24
CA LEU A 34 -3.74 -14.96 11.37
C LEU A 34 -4.38 -14.51 12.69
N ASP A 35 -4.98 -13.32 12.74
CA ASP A 35 -5.65 -12.80 13.93
C ASP A 35 -6.84 -13.68 14.35
N TRP A 36 -7.62 -14.17 13.38
CA TRP A 36 -8.70 -15.12 13.65
C TRP A 36 -8.18 -16.44 14.26
N HIS A 37 -7.12 -17.01 13.69
CA HIS A 37 -6.52 -18.23 14.23
C HIS A 37 -5.94 -18.02 15.64
N LEU A 38 -5.24 -16.91 15.85
CA LEU A 38 -4.67 -16.56 17.15
C LEU A 38 -5.73 -16.32 18.22
N ALA A 39 -6.97 -15.97 17.87
CA ALA A 39 -8.07 -15.91 18.83
C ALA A 39 -8.44 -17.32 19.36
N GLY A 40 -8.38 -18.35 18.51
CA GLY A 40 -8.77 -19.73 18.84
C GLY A 40 -7.64 -20.63 19.36
N CYS A 41 -6.40 -20.42 18.95
CA CYS A 41 -5.30 -21.37 19.19
C CYS A 41 -4.31 -20.90 20.27
N ALA A 42 -4.28 -21.60 21.41
CA ALA A 42 -3.38 -21.26 22.51
C ALA A 42 -1.89 -21.51 22.22
N ASP A 43 -1.58 -22.54 21.44
CA ASP A 43 -0.18 -22.91 21.15
C ASP A 43 0.47 -21.91 20.17
N CYS A 44 -0.26 -21.48 19.13
CA CYS A 44 0.22 -20.44 18.21
C CYS A 44 0.37 -19.07 18.91
N ARG A 45 -0.47 -18.75 19.90
CA ARG A 45 -0.26 -17.56 20.75
C ARG A 45 1.04 -17.65 21.54
N ARG A 46 1.29 -18.79 22.20
CA ARG A 46 2.55 -19.01 22.94
C ARG A 46 3.76 -18.87 22.03
N TYR A 47 3.72 -19.47 20.84
CA TYR A 47 4.79 -19.35 19.85
C TYR A 47 5.09 -17.89 19.48
N ARG A 48 4.05 -17.11 19.17
CA ARG A 48 4.19 -15.67 18.86
C ARG A 48 4.81 -14.90 20.04
N ASP A 49 4.38 -15.20 21.26
CA ASP A 49 4.85 -14.51 22.45
C ASP A 49 6.32 -14.86 22.77
N ASP A 50 6.72 -16.11 22.55
CA ASP A 50 8.12 -16.56 22.66
C ASP A 50 9.01 -15.90 21.60
N LEU A 51 8.55 -15.83 20.35
CA LEU A 51 9.25 -15.11 19.28
C LEU A 51 9.43 -13.62 19.63
N ASN A 52 8.38 -12.97 20.12
CA ASN A 52 8.44 -11.59 20.59
C ASN A 52 9.44 -11.40 21.73
N ARG A 53 9.50 -12.37 22.66
CA ARG A 53 10.45 -12.35 23.78
C ARG A 53 11.89 -12.49 23.28
N LEU A 54 12.14 -13.41 22.36
CA LEU A 54 13.44 -13.59 21.72
C LEU A 54 13.88 -12.31 21.00
N ASN A 55 13.00 -11.70 20.22
CA ASN A 55 13.28 -10.46 19.50
C ASN A 55 13.64 -9.30 20.44
N LYS A 56 12.96 -9.17 21.59
CA LYS A 56 13.28 -8.15 22.59
C LYS A 56 14.67 -8.31 23.20
N VAL A 57 15.15 -9.55 23.34
CA VAL A 57 16.47 -9.84 23.92
C VAL A 57 17.57 -9.78 22.84
N ALA A 58 17.31 -10.34 21.66
CA ALA A 58 18.27 -10.47 20.58
C ALA A 58 18.51 -9.15 19.82
N LYS A 59 17.45 -8.39 19.48
CA LYS A 59 17.58 -7.17 18.68
C LYS A 59 18.55 -6.15 19.31
N PRO A 60 18.52 -5.86 20.63
CA PRO A 60 19.49 -4.96 21.25
C PRO A 60 20.92 -5.52 21.27
N ALA A 61 21.08 -6.83 21.42
CA ALA A 61 22.40 -7.48 21.42
C ALA A 61 23.03 -7.49 20.02
N LEU A 62 22.21 -7.56 18.98
CA LEU A 62 22.62 -7.51 17.57
C LEU A 62 22.72 -6.08 17.02
N ALA A 63 22.06 -5.12 17.67
CA ALA A 63 22.21 -3.71 17.36
C ALA A 63 23.63 -3.27 17.74
N GLY A 64 24.53 -3.28 16.75
CA GLY A 64 25.91 -2.82 16.90
C GLY A 64 25.99 -1.31 17.18
N ALA A 65 27.02 -0.64 16.63
CA ALA A 65 27.07 0.82 16.69
C ALA A 65 25.78 1.38 16.07
N GLY A 66 25.03 2.17 16.84
CA GLY A 66 23.77 2.77 16.40
C GLY A 66 23.93 3.57 15.10
N PRO A 67 22.82 3.91 14.41
CA PRO A 67 22.87 4.66 13.17
C PRO A 67 23.60 5.99 13.37
N SER A 68 24.35 6.43 12.36
CA SER A 68 25.10 7.68 12.46
C SER A 68 24.16 8.86 12.74
N PRO A 69 24.60 9.89 13.49
CA PRO A 69 23.76 11.05 13.79
C PRO A 69 23.19 11.74 12.53
N TRP A 70 23.88 11.63 11.39
CA TRP A 70 23.40 12.16 10.11
C TRP A 70 22.18 11.39 9.58
N VAL A 71 22.20 10.05 9.64
CA VAL A 71 21.06 9.21 9.23
C VAL A 71 19.82 9.52 10.08
N VAL A 72 20.00 9.60 11.40
CA VAL A 72 18.90 9.94 12.33
C VAL A 72 18.29 11.30 12.00
N ARG A 73 19.11 12.33 11.76
CA ARG A 73 18.63 13.67 11.38
C ARG A 73 17.85 13.65 10.06
N ASN A 74 18.33 12.92 9.05
CA ASN A 74 17.65 12.85 7.76
C ASN A 74 16.30 12.15 7.84
N ILE A 75 16.19 11.07 8.62
CA ILE A 75 14.90 10.38 8.83
C ILE A 75 13.93 11.31 9.56
N LEU A 76 14.37 11.99 10.62
CA LEU A 76 13.53 12.92 11.37
C LEU A 76 13.07 14.11 10.51
N ALA A 77 13.93 14.63 9.63
CA ALA A 77 13.57 15.70 8.71
C ALA A 77 12.50 15.27 7.68
N GLN A 78 12.47 13.99 7.29
CA GLN A 78 11.46 13.43 6.38
C GLN A 78 10.15 13.07 7.11
N ALA A 79 10.25 12.51 8.32
CA ALA A 79 9.10 12.10 9.12
C ALA A 79 8.23 13.27 9.60
N HIS A 80 8.83 14.45 9.75
CA HIS A 80 8.11 15.69 9.95
C HIS A 80 8.03 16.45 8.62
N PRO A 81 7.06 16.15 7.73
CA PRO A 81 6.83 16.99 6.57
C PRO A 81 6.62 18.39 7.11
N SER A 82 7.56 19.28 6.82
CA SER A 82 7.51 20.62 7.38
C SER A 82 6.13 21.19 7.01
N ARG A 83 5.30 21.54 8.01
CA ARG A 83 4.01 22.23 7.78
C ARG A 83 4.19 23.61 7.12
N ARG A 84 5.39 23.91 6.62
CA ARG A 84 5.83 25.15 6.01
C ARG A 84 5.38 25.26 4.55
N ARG A 85 4.07 25.19 4.26
CA ARG A 85 3.48 25.97 3.14
C ARG A 85 1.98 25.84 2.89
N MET A 86 1.21 25.12 3.71
CA MET A 86 -0.25 25.10 3.49
C MET A 86 -0.98 26.36 3.96
N TRP A 87 -0.27 27.29 4.63
CA TRP A 87 -0.85 28.51 5.22
C TRP A 87 -0.39 29.79 4.52
N ALA A 88 0.25 29.68 3.36
CA ALA A 88 0.35 30.81 2.46
C ALA A 88 -0.82 30.67 1.48
N PRO A 89 -2.03 31.21 1.76
CA PRO A 89 -2.98 31.41 0.68
C PRO A 89 -2.25 32.27 -0.35
N SER A 90 -1.99 31.72 -1.52
CA SER A 90 -1.48 32.49 -2.64
C SER A 90 -2.46 33.64 -2.82
N ILE A 91 -2.03 34.87 -2.55
CA ILE A 91 -2.82 36.09 -2.76
C ILE A 91 -3.39 36.12 -4.20
N ALA A 92 -2.73 35.41 -5.13
CA ALA A 92 -3.20 35.11 -6.47
C ALA A 92 -4.54 34.34 -6.55
N GLY A 93 -4.83 33.39 -5.66
CA GLY A 93 -6.10 32.65 -5.64
C GLY A 93 -7.28 33.50 -5.17
N ALA A 94 -7.05 34.42 -4.23
CA ALA A 94 -8.08 35.36 -3.76
C ALA A 94 -8.46 36.38 -4.85
N LEU A 95 -7.48 36.84 -5.64
CA LEU A 95 -7.73 37.73 -6.78
C LEU A 95 -8.49 37.05 -7.92
N ALA A 96 -8.21 35.77 -8.20
CA ALA A 96 -8.92 35.02 -9.23
C ALA A 96 -10.41 34.83 -8.89
N LEU A 97 -10.74 34.50 -7.64
CA LEU A 97 -12.13 34.36 -7.19
C LEU A 97 -12.91 35.69 -7.27
N ALA A 98 -12.27 36.80 -6.88
CA ALA A 98 -12.89 38.13 -6.97
C ALA A 98 -13.18 38.54 -8.42
N ALA A 99 -12.29 38.24 -9.37
CA ALA A 99 -12.49 38.52 -10.78
C ALA A 99 -13.66 37.69 -11.38
N SER A 100 -13.77 36.41 -11.02
CA SER A 100 -14.88 35.56 -11.48
C SER A 100 -16.24 35.99 -10.94
N LEU A 101 -16.32 36.41 -9.66
CA LEU A 101 -17.57 36.93 -9.08
C LEU A 101 -18.02 38.22 -9.78
N LEU A 102 -17.07 39.10 -10.12
CA LEU A 102 -17.36 40.35 -10.84
C LEU A 102 -17.95 40.09 -12.23
N VAL A 103 -17.38 39.15 -12.99
CA VAL A 103 -17.87 38.77 -14.33
C VAL A 103 -19.26 38.15 -14.25
N ILE A 104 -19.50 37.27 -13.28
CA ILE A 104 -20.82 36.64 -13.07
C ILE A 104 -21.89 37.71 -12.77
N THR A 105 -21.59 38.67 -11.88
CA THR A 105 -22.54 39.76 -11.58
C THR A 105 -22.80 40.72 -12.75
N LEU A 106 -21.83 40.88 -13.65
CA LEU A 106 -21.94 41.82 -14.77
C LEU A 106 -22.63 41.22 -16.00
N VAL A 107 -22.46 39.91 -16.22
CA VAL A 107 -22.98 39.21 -17.41
C VAL A 107 -24.35 38.59 -17.16
N LEU A 108 -24.75 38.35 -15.91
CA LEU A 108 -26.11 37.89 -15.62
C LEU A 108 -27.11 39.04 -15.83
N PRO A 109 -27.95 39.02 -16.89
CA PRO A 109 -29.08 39.93 -16.97
C PRO A 109 -29.92 39.71 -15.71
N HIS A 110 -30.38 40.80 -15.09
CA HIS A 110 -31.35 40.77 -14.00
C HIS A 110 -32.70 40.30 -14.55
N GLY A 111 -32.76 39.02 -14.91
CA GLY A 111 -33.95 38.34 -15.37
C GLY A 111 -34.79 38.04 -14.16
N ASN A 112 -35.89 38.78 -14.01
CA ASN A 112 -37.05 38.37 -13.22
C ASN A 112 -37.62 37.09 -13.85
N GLY A 113 -36.97 35.97 -13.58
CA GLY A 113 -37.42 34.65 -13.99
C GLY A 113 -38.57 34.19 -13.09
N PRO A 114 -39.65 33.62 -13.65
CA PRO A 114 -40.75 33.07 -12.86
C PRO A 114 -40.27 31.93 -11.97
N ALA A 115 -40.92 31.82 -10.80
CA ALA A 115 -40.59 30.88 -9.74
C ALA A 115 -40.40 29.44 -10.27
N PRO A 116 -39.37 28.72 -9.78
CA PRO A 116 -39.14 27.33 -10.13
C PRO A 116 -40.37 26.52 -9.71
N THR A 117 -40.99 25.88 -10.69
CA THR A 117 -42.04 24.89 -10.47
C THR A 117 -41.36 23.60 -10.08
N ASP A 118 -41.58 23.16 -8.83
CA ASP A 118 -41.21 21.85 -8.32
C ASP A 118 -41.80 20.74 -9.20
N GLN A 119 -40.99 20.16 -10.09
CA GLN A 119 -41.25 18.85 -10.67
C GLN A 119 -40.22 17.84 -10.12
N PRO A 120 -40.54 17.13 -9.03
CA PRO A 120 -39.65 16.16 -8.38
C PRO A 120 -39.66 14.79 -9.08
N GLY A 121 -39.39 14.77 -10.39
CA GLY A 121 -39.46 13.54 -11.20
C GLY A 121 -38.23 13.23 -12.06
N GLU A 122 -37.46 14.24 -12.48
CA GLU A 122 -36.49 14.06 -13.57
C GLU A 122 -35.06 13.67 -13.10
N SER A 123 -34.76 13.82 -11.81
CA SER A 123 -33.40 13.58 -11.28
C SER A 123 -33.04 12.10 -11.07
N ILE A 124 -34.00 11.17 -11.16
CA ILE A 124 -33.73 9.73 -10.96
C ILE A 124 -33.24 9.08 -12.28
N GLU A 125 -33.69 9.53 -13.45
CA GLU A 125 -33.24 8.99 -14.74
C GLU A 125 -31.77 9.33 -15.06
N ALA A 126 -31.28 10.49 -14.60
CA ALA A 126 -29.88 10.88 -14.78
C ALA A 126 -28.91 9.97 -14.00
N ILE A 127 -29.33 9.46 -12.84
CA ILE A 127 -28.50 8.57 -12.02
C ILE A 127 -28.43 7.17 -12.63
N HIS A 128 -29.53 6.66 -13.19
CA HIS A 128 -29.54 5.35 -13.86
C HIS A 128 -28.71 5.33 -15.15
N THR A 129 -28.71 6.43 -15.90
CA THR A 129 -27.89 6.55 -17.11
C THR A 129 -26.40 6.56 -16.82
N LEU A 130 -25.98 7.17 -15.69
CA LEU A 130 -24.57 7.17 -15.26
C LEU A 130 -24.13 5.81 -14.72
N LEU A 131 -25.02 5.05 -14.07
CA LEU A 131 -24.71 3.71 -13.58
C LEU A 131 -24.57 2.70 -14.72
N ALA A 132 -25.42 2.80 -15.75
CA ALA A 132 -25.33 1.96 -16.95
C ALA A 132 -24.07 2.21 -17.78
N LEU A 133 -23.52 3.44 -17.76
CA LEU A 133 -22.26 3.75 -18.45
C LEU A 133 -21.02 3.17 -17.73
N ALA A 134 -21.13 2.86 -16.43
CA ALA A 134 -20.03 2.30 -15.65
C ALA A 134 -19.91 0.77 -15.79
N GLU A 135 -20.99 0.08 -16.13
CA GLU A 135 -21.00 -1.39 -16.34
C GLU A 135 -20.48 -1.81 -17.72
N ASP A 136 -20.49 -0.91 -18.71
CA ASP A 136 -20.07 -1.22 -20.09
C ASP A 136 -18.60 -0.82 -20.40
N MET A 137 -17.79 -0.57 -19.37
CA MET A 137 -16.35 -0.38 -19.56
C MET A 137 -15.68 -1.75 -19.71
N PRO A 138 -15.15 -2.11 -20.90
CA PRO A 138 -14.42 -3.36 -21.06
C PRO A 138 -13.16 -3.33 -20.18
N GLU A 139 -12.94 -4.40 -19.43
CA GLU A 139 -11.69 -4.72 -18.72
C GLU A 139 -10.55 -4.96 -19.72
N GLU A 140 -10.19 -3.94 -20.50
CA GLU A 140 -9.15 -4.06 -21.50
C GLU A 140 -7.76 -3.94 -20.82
N SER A 141 -7.24 -5.09 -20.41
CA SER A 141 -5.83 -5.46 -20.55
C SER A 141 -4.79 -4.77 -19.65
N SER A 142 -5.08 -4.54 -18.37
CA SER A 142 -4.01 -4.30 -17.39
C SER A 142 -3.43 -5.62 -16.87
N GLY A 143 -2.41 -6.13 -17.56
CA GLY A 143 -1.43 -7.02 -16.93
C GLY A 143 -1.30 -8.42 -17.51
N ALA A 144 -0.58 -8.56 -18.63
CA ALA A 144 0.00 -9.87 -18.99
C ALA A 144 1.29 -9.82 -19.84
N ARG A 145 1.88 -8.65 -20.14
CA ARG A 145 3.04 -8.58 -21.07
C ARG A 145 4.30 -7.87 -20.58
N GLN A 146 4.38 -7.51 -19.30
CA GLN A 146 5.57 -6.83 -18.74
C GLN A 146 6.42 -7.66 -17.76
N THR A 147 6.16 -8.96 -17.60
CA THR A 147 6.90 -9.80 -16.63
C THR A 147 8.22 -10.35 -17.18
N VAL A 148 8.33 -10.61 -18.48
CA VAL A 148 9.55 -11.27 -19.02
C VAL A 148 10.77 -10.35 -19.02
N LYS A 149 10.59 -9.03 -19.26
CA LYS A 149 11.70 -8.07 -19.23
C LYS A 149 12.15 -7.71 -17.80
N GLY A 150 11.27 -7.91 -16.82
CA GLY A 150 11.56 -7.69 -15.41
C GLY A 150 12.47 -8.77 -14.82
N GLU A 151 12.23 -10.04 -15.15
CA GLU A 151 13.04 -11.15 -14.62
C GLU A 151 14.51 -11.08 -15.04
N GLU A 152 14.77 -10.68 -16.28
CA GLU A 152 16.14 -10.55 -16.80
C GLU A 152 16.87 -9.36 -16.15
N ALA A 153 16.19 -8.23 -15.98
CA ALA A 153 16.73 -7.07 -15.25
C ALA A 153 16.99 -7.36 -13.76
N VAL A 154 16.12 -8.16 -13.13
CA VAL A 154 16.31 -8.59 -11.73
C VAL A 154 17.49 -9.55 -11.60
N ARG A 155 17.68 -10.47 -12.57
CA ARG A 155 18.85 -11.36 -12.60
C ARG A 155 20.15 -10.59 -12.79
N GLU A 156 20.17 -9.63 -13.69
CA GLU A 156 21.35 -8.79 -13.95
C GLU A 156 21.72 -7.95 -12.71
N LEU A 157 20.73 -7.33 -12.06
CA LEU A 157 20.94 -6.58 -10.82
C LEU A 157 21.44 -7.48 -9.67
N ALA A 158 20.89 -8.69 -9.55
CA ALA A 158 21.34 -9.65 -8.53
C ALA A 158 22.80 -10.07 -8.74
N ALA A 159 23.22 -10.31 -9.98
CA ALA A 159 24.62 -10.63 -10.31
C ALA A 159 25.57 -9.46 -9.99
N GLU A 160 25.16 -8.23 -10.29
CA GLU A 160 25.94 -7.02 -10.00
C GLU A 160 26.14 -6.81 -8.48
N LEU A 161 25.08 -7.03 -7.68
CA LEU A 161 25.14 -6.92 -6.22
C LEU A 161 26.03 -8.00 -5.59
N LEU A 162 26.00 -9.23 -6.12
CA LEU A 162 26.88 -10.31 -5.66
C LEU A 162 28.36 -9.99 -5.92
N ARG A 163 28.68 -9.43 -7.10
CA ARG A 163 30.03 -8.93 -7.40
C ARG A 163 30.47 -7.83 -6.44
N TYR A 164 29.58 -6.87 -6.14
CA TYR A 164 29.90 -5.77 -5.23
C TYR A 164 30.12 -6.28 -3.78
N GLY A 165 29.46 -7.37 -3.40
CA GLY A 165 29.64 -8.06 -2.13
C GLY A 165 30.90 -8.94 -2.04
N GLY A 166 31.71 -9.04 -3.10
CA GLY A 166 32.90 -9.88 -3.14
C GLY A 166 32.63 -11.36 -3.36
N PHE A 167 31.41 -11.74 -3.75
CA PHE A 167 31.07 -13.10 -4.13
C PHE A 167 31.36 -13.28 -5.63
N ASN A 168 32.50 -13.91 -5.97
CA ASN A 168 32.81 -14.33 -7.34
C ASN A 168 32.16 -15.69 -7.65
N ASP A 169 31.84 -15.96 -8.92
CA ASP A 169 31.11 -17.15 -9.39
C ASP A 169 31.83 -18.51 -9.22
N ASP A 170 33.05 -18.51 -8.67
CA ASP A 170 33.90 -19.70 -8.48
C ASP A 170 33.36 -20.69 -7.43
N TRP A 171 32.32 -20.34 -6.66
CA TRP A 171 31.74 -21.21 -5.63
C TRP A 171 30.81 -22.30 -6.19
N SER A 172 30.34 -22.19 -7.45
CA SER A 172 29.37 -23.12 -8.02
C SER A 172 29.94 -24.49 -8.40
N SER A 173 31.27 -24.61 -8.56
CA SER A 173 31.93 -25.84 -8.99
C SER A 173 32.61 -26.62 -7.85
N ALA A 174 32.75 -26.04 -6.65
CA ALA A 174 33.52 -26.66 -5.56
C ALA A 174 32.71 -27.56 -4.60
N HIS A 175 31.38 -27.52 -4.62
CA HIS A 175 30.55 -28.19 -3.58
C HIS A 175 29.65 -29.34 -4.05
N LEU A 176 29.77 -29.81 -5.30
CA LEU A 176 29.01 -30.97 -5.80
C LEU A 176 29.79 -32.31 -5.73
N LEU A 177 30.87 -32.38 -4.94
CA LEU A 177 31.68 -33.60 -4.75
C LEU A 177 31.79 -34.06 -3.28
N LEU A 178 30.72 -33.90 -2.50
CA LEU A 178 30.54 -34.52 -1.18
C LEU A 178 29.12 -35.08 -1.10
#